data_AF-A0A6M0BKV0-F1
#
_entry.id   AF-A0A6M0BKV0-F1
#
_cell.length_a   1.000
_cell.length_b   1.000
_cell.length_c   1.000
_cell.angle_alpha   90.00
_cell.angle_beta   90.00
_cell.angle_gamma   90.00
#
_symmetry.space_group_name_H-M   'P 1'
#
loop_
_entity.id
_entity.type
_entity.pdbx_description
1 polymer ?
#
loop_
_entity_poly.entity_id
_entity_poly.type
_entity_poly.pdbx_seq_one_letter_code
_entity_poly.pdbx_strand_id
1 'polypeptide(L)'
;MALRLAEAAYKINKKGPQASEVLSRVYHSAIHNRSFFYSANMGHRSAVTSAVFSPDGSRILTASEDTTARLWNLKGELITTLAGHSARVNSAVFSPDGNTIVTTSQDKTAKLWDKEGNLLNTLRGHDCDRNGQCRVNSALFSPDGQVF
;
A
#
# COMPACT_ATOMS: atom_id res chain seq x y z
N MET A 1 12.06 -1.10 0.51
CA MET A 1 12.91 -0.18 -0.30
C MET A 1 12.88 1.28 0.20
N ALA A 2 11.80 1.81 0.79
CA ALA A 2 11.78 3.21 1.23
C ALA A 2 12.60 3.53 2.50
N LEU A 3 12.66 2.63 3.49
CA LEU A 3 13.17 2.99 4.83
C LEU A 3 14.71 3.03 4.92
N ARG A 4 15.44 2.14 4.23
CA ARG A 4 16.92 2.15 4.26
C ARG A 4 17.55 3.26 3.41
N LEU A 5 16.87 3.71 2.37
CA LEU A 5 17.31 4.86 1.57
C LEU A 5 17.17 6.18 2.34
N ALA A 6 16.08 6.33 3.12
CA ALA A 6 15.87 7.49 3.97
C ALA A 6 16.87 7.57 5.13
N GLU A 7 17.16 6.45 5.81
CA GLU A 7 18.13 6.41 6.91
C GLU A 7 19.57 6.70 6.47
N ALA A 8 19.96 6.19 5.28
CA ALA A 8 21.27 6.46 4.70
C ALA A 8 21.40 7.92 4.28
N ALA A 9 20.41 8.48 3.58
CA ALA A 9 20.40 9.88 3.21
C ALA A 9 20.45 10.82 4.43
N TYR A 10 19.73 10.49 5.50
CA TYR A 10 19.71 11.24 6.75
C TYR A 10 21.08 11.26 7.47
N LYS A 11 21.80 10.13 7.49
CA LYS A 11 23.14 10.04 8.11
C LYS A 11 24.24 10.70 7.26
N ILE A 12 24.10 10.72 5.93
CA ILE A 12 25.08 11.27 4.99
C ILE A 12 25.09 12.81 4.99
N ASN A 13 23.93 13.46 5.18
CA ASN A 13 23.82 14.92 5.14
C ASN A 13 24.55 15.66 6.29
N LYS A 14 25.16 14.93 7.24
CA LYS A 14 25.90 15.48 8.39
C LYS A 14 27.42 15.51 8.20
N LYS A 15 27.98 14.98 7.11
CA LYS A 15 29.45 14.82 6.97
C LYS A 15 30.01 15.15 5.58
N GLY A 16 29.80 16.38 5.10
CA GLY A 16 30.69 17.06 4.13
C GLY A 16 31.03 16.31 2.81
N PRO A 17 31.99 16.82 2.02
CA PRO A 17 32.16 16.47 0.59
C PRO A 17 32.72 15.05 0.30
N GLN A 18 32.82 14.16 1.30
CA GLN A 18 33.15 12.74 1.08
C GLN A 18 31.92 11.87 0.73
N ALA A 19 30.72 12.44 0.72
CA ALA A 19 29.47 11.72 0.46
C ALA A 19 29.39 11.06 -0.93
N SER A 20 30.02 11.64 -1.95
CA SER A 20 29.93 11.15 -3.34
C SER A 20 30.73 9.87 -3.59
N GLU A 21 31.88 9.70 -2.94
CA GLU A 21 32.71 8.49 -3.06
C GLU A 21 32.11 7.31 -2.26
N VAL A 22 31.42 7.61 -1.15
CA VAL A 22 30.67 6.59 -0.38
C VAL A 22 29.42 6.14 -1.14
N LEU A 23 28.72 7.06 -1.81
CA LEU A 23 27.57 6.73 -2.65
C LEU A 23 27.95 5.76 -3.77
N SER A 24 29.01 6.00 -4.52
CA SER A 24 29.41 5.12 -5.65
C SER A 24 29.79 3.71 -5.20
N ARG A 25 30.46 3.57 -4.04
CA ARG A 25 30.84 2.26 -3.48
C ARG A 25 29.64 1.47 -2.95
N VAL A 26 28.67 2.15 -2.33
CA VAL A 26 27.41 1.53 -1.87
C VAL A 26 26.55 1.11 -3.06
N TYR A 27 26.47 1.94 -4.11
CA TYR A 27 25.76 1.58 -5.34
C TYR A 27 26.40 0.40 -6.10
N HIS A 28 27.73 0.37 -6.24
CA HIS A 28 28.41 -0.72 -6.96
C HIS A 28 28.46 -2.04 -6.18
N SER A 29 28.63 -2.01 -4.86
CA SER A 29 28.59 -3.23 -4.04
C SER A 29 27.18 -3.84 -3.95
N ALA A 30 26.12 -3.02 -4.02
CA ALA A 30 24.74 -3.48 -4.02
C ALA A 30 24.33 -4.20 -5.32
N ILE A 31 24.95 -3.86 -6.47
CA ILE A 31 24.63 -4.49 -7.76
C ILE A 31 25.31 -5.87 -7.91
N HIS A 32 26.46 -6.09 -7.28
CA HIS A 32 27.23 -7.33 -7.43
C HIS A 32 27.01 -8.40 -6.36
N ASN A 33 26.24 -8.13 -5.30
CA ASN A 33 25.98 -9.12 -4.25
C ASN A 33 24.59 -9.77 -4.40
N ARG A 34 24.44 -10.57 -5.44
CA ARG A 34 23.23 -11.32 -5.84
C ARG A 34 22.81 -12.45 -4.86
N SER A 35 23.39 -12.51 -3.67
CA SER A 35 23.37 -13.71 -2.81
C SER A 35 22.90 -13.47 -1.36
N PHE A 36 22.39 -12.29 -1.02
CA PHE A 36 21.76 -12.07 0.29
C PHE A 36 20.24 -12.10 0.18
N PHE A 37 19.73 -13.33 0.13
CA PHE A 37 18.45 -13.74 0.68
C PHE A 37 17.31 -12.74 0.54
N TYR A 38 16.57 -12.92 -0.57
CA TYR A 38 15.11 -12.92 -0.55
C TYR A 38 14.56 -13.27 0.85
N SER A 39 14.16 -12.25 1.62
CA SER A 39 12.97 -12.37 2.45
C SER A 39 11.80 -12.52 1.47
N ALA A 40 11.65 -13.74 0.96
CA ALA A 40 10.71 -14.08 -0.09
C ALA A 40 9.30 -13.76 0.40
N ASN A 41 8.56 -12.95 -0.36
CA ASN A 41 7.11 -12.66 -0.25
C ASN A 41 6.61 -11.55 0.71
N MET A 42 7.45 -10.69 1.30
CA MET A 42 6.92 -9.61 2.15
C MET A 42 6.45 -8.35 1.40
N GLY A 43 6.33 -8.37 0.08
CA GLY A 43 5.90 -7.20 -0.71
C GLY A 43 4.71 -7.49 -1.61
N HIS A 44 4.08 -6.43 -2.10
CA HIS A 44 3.15 -6.54 -3.23
C HIS A 44 3.87 -7.12 -4.46
N ARG A 45 3.16 -7.93 -5.25
CA ARG A 45 3.71 -8.58 -6.46
C ARG A 45 3.67 -7.67 -7.69
N SER A 46 3.02 -6.52 -7.59
CA SER A 46 2.93 -5.50 -8.63
C SER A 46 2.99 -4.10 -8.00
N ALA A 47 2.83 -3.06 -8.82
CA ALA A 47 2.88 -1.67 -8.41
C ALA A 47 1.91 -1.39 -7.25
N VAL A 48 2.37 -0.58 -6.29
CA VAL A 48 1.52 -0.03 -5.23
C VAL A 48 0.79 1.19 -5.79
N THR A 49 -0.53 1.19 -5.69
CA THR A 49 -1.41 2.22 -6.26
C THR A 49 -1.80 3.28 -5.22
N SER A 50 -1.81 2.92 -3.94
CA SER A 50 -2.12 3.83 -2.83
C SER A 50 -1.42 3.36 -1.54
N ALA A 51 -1.09 4.32 -0.66
CA ALA A 51 -0.58 4.06 0.68
C ALA A 51 -1.08 5.14 1.66
N VAL A 52 -1.72 4.75 2.75
CA VAL A 52 -2.30 5.65 3.75
C VAL A 52 -1.98 5.19 5.17
N PHE A 53 -1.86 6.11 6.11
CA PHE A 53 -1.79 5.80 7.54
C PHE A 53 -3.20 5.54 8.10
N SER A 54 -3.28 4.70 9.13
CA SER A 54 -4.49 4.63 9.96
C SER A 54 -4.73 5.96 10.70
N PRO A 55 -5.98 6.27 11.10
CA PRO A 55 -6.29 7.52 11.80
C PRO A 55 -5.48 7.75 13.08
N ASP A 56 -5.15 6.66 13.78
CA ASP A 56 -4.30 6.67 14.98
C ASP A 56 -2.78 6.68 14.67
N GLY A 57 -2.40 6.64 13.40
CA GLY A 57 -1.01 6.61 12.92
C GLY A 57 -0.25 5.31 13.22
N SER A 58 -0.90 4.28 13.76
CA SER A 58 -0.22 3.05 14.21
C SER A 58 0.02 2.00 13.12
N ARG A 59 -0.65 2.15 11.97
CA ARG A 59 -0.61 1.20 10.85
C ARG A 59 -0.53 1.91 9.50
N ILE A 60 -0.11 1.15 8.49
CA ILE A 60 -0.07 1.58 7.09
C ILE A 60 -0.95 0.62 6.29
N LEU A 61 -1.82 1.16 5.44
CA LEU A 61 -2.61 0.40 4.49
C LEU A 61 -2.12 0.71 3.07
N THR A 62 -1.85 -0.34 2.29
CA THR A 62 -1.41 -0.22 0.91
C THR A 62 -2.37 -0.94 -0.03
N ALA A 63 -2.58 -0.40 -1.23
CA ALA A 63 -3.32 -1.03 -2.33
C ALA A 63 -2.37 -1.32 -3.49
N SER A 64 -2.66 -2.35 -4.30
CA SER A 64 -1.79 -2.73 -5.41
C SER A 64 -2.53 -3.27 -6.64
N GLU A 65 -1.82 -3.18 -7.76
CA GLU A 65 -2.16 -3.88 -8.99
C GLU A 65 -2.10 -5.41 -8.90
N ASP A 66 -1.52 -5.95 -7.83
CA ASP A 66 -1.54 -7.40 -7.56
C ASP A 66 -2.89 -7.93 -7.03
N THR A 67 -3.94 -7.12 -7.18
CA THR A 67 -5.33 -7.39 -6.76
C THR A 67 -5.52 -7.50 -5.24
N THR A 68 -4.55 -7.07 -4.45
CA THR A 68 -4.65 -7.06 -2.98
C THR A 68 -4.47 -5.67 -2.40
N ALA A 69 -5.07 -5.46 -1.23
CA ALA A 69 -4.61 -4.44 -0.29
C ALA A 69 -3.98 -5.13 0.92
N ARG A 70 -3.07 -4.46 1.61
CA ARG A 70 -2.32 -5.02 2.74
C ARG A 70 -2.20 -4.02 3.87
N LEU A 71 -2.32 -4.54 5.09
CA LEU A 71 -2.17 -3.78 6.32
C LEU A 71 -0.83 -4.12 6.97
N TRP A 72 -0.09 -3.10 7.38
CA TRP A 72 1.25 -3.23 7.93
C TRP A 72 1.35 -2.49 9.26
N ASN A 73 2.24 -2.96 10.13
CA ASN A 73 2.69 -2.14 11.24
C ASN A 73 3.83 -1.19 10.81
N LEU A 74 4.19 -0.26 11.69
CA LEU A 74 5.26 0.71 11.43
C LEU A 74 6.67 0.09 11.31
N LYS A 75 6.84 -1.18 11.70
CA LYS A 75 8.09 -1.93 11.51
C LYS A 75 8.18 -2.55 10.12
N GLY A 76 7.14 -2.43 9.31
CA GLY A 76 7.05 -3.04 7.97
C GLY A 76 6.64 -4.51 7.99
N GLU A 77 6.09 -5.00 9.10
CA GLU A 77 5.57 -6.36 9.20
C GLU A 77 4.12 -6.39 8.70
N LEU A 78 3.80 -7.40 7.88
CA LEU A 78 2.46 -7.63 7.35
C LEU A 78 1.53 -8.08 8.48
N ILE A 79 0.48 -7.31 8.73
CA ILE A 79 -0.59 -7.65 9.69
C ILE A 79 -1.63 -8.53 8.99
N THR A 80 -2.18 -8.07 7.87
CA THR A 80 -3.19 -8.83 7.11
C THR A 80 -3.18 -8.48 5.62
N THR A 81 -3.70 -9.39 4.81
CA THR A 81 -3.88 -9.21 3.36
C THR A 81 -5.37 -9.25 3.04
N LEU A 82 -5.88 -8.15 2.47
CA LEU A 82 -7.24 -8.02 1.97
C LEU A 82 -7.30 -8.57 0.55
N ALA A 83 -7.47 -9.89 0.46
CA ALA A 83 -7.56 -10.61 -0.81
C ALA A 83 -9.02 -10.94 -1.14
N GLY A 84 -9.45 -10.59 -2.35
CA GLY A 84 -10.83 -10.87 -2.80
C GLY A 84 -11.29 -10.05 -4.01
N HIS A 85 -10.51 -9.07 -4.44
CA HIS A 85 -10.71 -8.40 -5.72
C HIS A 85 -10.18 -9.26 -6.87
N SER A 86 -10.87 -9.24 -8.01
CA SER A 86 -10.47 -9.98 -9.22
C SER A 86 -9.67 -9.14 -10.22
N ALA A 87 -9.40 -7.88 -9.88
CA ALA A 87 -8.59 -6.96 -10.68
C ALA A 87 -7.85 -5.97 -9.76
N ARG A 88 -7.00 -5.10 -10.32
CA ARG A 88 -6.17 -4.17 -9.55
C ARG A 88 -6.99 -3.37 -8.53
N VAL A 89 -6.45 -3.25 -7.33
CA VAL A 89 -7.01 -2.37 -6.31
C VAL A 89 -6.47 -0.96 -6.59
N ASN A 90 -7.35 -0.01 -6.84
CA ASN A 90 -6.97 1.37 -7.16
C ASN A 90 -6.72 2.18 -5.87
N SER A 91 -7.52 1.95 -4.82
CA SER A 91 -7.37 2.64 -3.55
C SER A 91 -7.83 1.76 -2.38
N ALA A 92 -7.28 2.06 -1.20
CA ALA A 92 -7.68 1.48 0.07
C ALA A 92 -7.61 2.55 1.17
N VAL A 93 -8.68 2.71 1.95
CA VAL A 93 -8.82 3.75 2.97
C VAL A 93 -9.40 3.18 4.26
N PHE A 94 -9.03 3.77 5.39
CA PHE A 94 -9.63 3.48 6.68
C PHE A 94 -10.90 4.31 6.90
N SER A 95 -11.84 3.76 7.66
CA SER A 95 -12.89 4.56 8.29
C SER A 95 -12.28 5.57 9.28
N PRO A 96 -12.99 6.65 9.62
CA PRO A 96 -12.48 7.67 10.55
C PRO A 96 -12.16 7.10 11.94
N ASP A 97 -12.89 6.08 12.37
CA ASP A 97 -12.65 5.36 13.63
C ASP A 97 -11.54 4.29 13.53
N GLY A 98 -11.01 4.04 12.32
CA GLY A 98 -9.95 3.07 12.04
C GLY A 98 -10.35 1.59 12.15
N ASN A 99 -11.63 1.28 12.40
CA ASN A 99 -12.08 -0.09 12.63
C ASN A 99 -12.38 -0.86 11.35
N THR A 100 -12.67 -0.15 10.27
CA THR A 100 -13.01 -0.74 8.98
C THR A 100 -12.16 -0.18 7.86
N ILE A 101 -12.08 -0.93 6.78
CA ILE A 101 -11.31 -0.57 5.59
C ILE A 101 -12.22 -0.70 4.38
N VAL A 102 -12.14 0.25 3.46
CA VAL A 102 -12.75 0.14 2.13
C VAL A 102 -11.65 0.03 1.09
N THR A 103 -11.81 -0.94 0.19
CA THR A 103 -10.98 -1.06 -1.01
C THR A 103 -11.83 -0.87 -2.26
N THR A 104 -11.24 -0.25 -3.28
CA THR A 104 -11.89 -0.01 -4.56
C THR A 104 -11.06 -0.61 -5.69
N SER A 105 -11.70 -1.22 -6.68
CA SER A 105 -11.01 -1.98 -7.71
C SER A 105 -11.53 -1.71 -9.12
N GLN A 106 -10.71 -2.08 -10.10
CA GLN A 106 -11.13 -2.22 -11.50
C GLN A 106 -12.14 -3.35 -11.73
N ASP A 107 -12.37 -4.22 -10.76
CA ASP A 107 -13.39 -5.27 -10.86
C ASP A 107 -14.82 -4.74 -10.70
N LYS A 108 -14.97 -3.41 -10.68
CA LYS A 108 -16.24 -2.68 -10.58
C LYS A 108 -16.91 -2.82 -9.21
N THR A 109 -16.18 -3.27 -8.20
CA THR A 109 -16.67 -3.37 -6.84
C THR A 109 -15.86 -2.51 -5.88
N ALA A 110 -16.54 -2.08 -4.82
CA ALA A 110 -15.89 -1.68 -3.58
C ALA A 110 -16.14 -2.77 -2.53
N LYS A 111 -15.16 -3.03 -1.68
CA LYS A 111 -15.25 -4.05 -0.61
C LYS A 111 -14.99 -3.40 0.73
N LEU A 112 -15.83 -3.75 1.70
CA LEU A 112 -15.70 -3.33 3.09
C LEU A 112 -15.11 -4.49 3.89
N TRP A 113 -14.10 -4.19 4.71
CA TRP A 113 -13.35 -5.16 5.49
C TRP A 113 -13.30 -4.72 6.95
N ASP A 114 -13.18 -5.69 7.86
CA ASP A 114 -12.69 -5.41 9.21
C ASP A 114 -11.15 -5.34 9.24
N LYS A 115 -10.60 -4.97 10.41
CA LYS A 115 -9.15 -4.85 10.64
C LYS A 115 -8.41 -6.18 10.67
N GLU A 116 -9.12 -7.29 10.89
CA GLU A 116 -8.60 -8.65 10.81
C GLU A 116 -8.45 -9.10 9.34
N GLY A 117 -9.15 -8.44 8.42
CA GLY A 117 -9.12 -8.68 6.99
C GLY A 117 -10.26 -9.57 6.49
N ASN A 118 -11.31 -9.74 7.29
CA ASN A 118 -12.52 -10.41 6.85
C ASN A 118 -13.36 -9.47 5.98
N LEU A 119 -13.95 -10.03 4.93
CA LEU A 119 -14.84 -9.31 4.05
C LEU A 119 -16.22 -9.14 4.72
N LEU A 120 -16.59 -7.90 5.03
CA LEU A 120 -17.88 -7.55 5.62
C LEU A 120 -18.96 -7.35 4.55
N ASN A 121 -18.61 -6.69 3.44
CA ASN A 121 -19.57 -6.43 2.37
C ASN A 121 -18.88 -6.23 1.01
N THR A 122 -19.59 -6.51 -0.08
CA THR A 122 -19.20 -6.14 -1.44
C THR A 122 -20.25 -5.21 -2.02
N LEU A 123 -19.87 -3.95 -2.20
CA LEU A 123 -20.70 -2.92 -2.79
C LEU A 123 -20.61 -3.01 -4.32
N ARG A 124 -21.78 -3.09 -4.96
CA ARG A 124 -21.98 -3.18 -6.41
C ARG A 124 -22.94 -2.08 -6.83
N GLY A 125 -22.86 -1.65 -8.09
CA GLY A 125 -23.74 -0.60 -8.63
C GLY A 125 -23.03 0.70 -9.00
N HIS A 126 -21.69 0.70 -9.02
CA HIS A 126 -20.93 1.80 -9.61
C HIS A 126 -21.10 1.76 -11.13
N ASP A 127 -21.99 2.63 -11.62
CA ASP A 127 -22.50 2.57 -12.99
C ASP A 127 -21.44 2.94 -14.03
N CYS A 128 -21.57 2.32 -15.19
CA CYS A 128 -20.62 2.40 -16.29
C CYS A 128 -20.74 3.75 -16.99
N ASP A 129 -19.63 4.35 -17.43
CA ASP A 129 -19.72 5.33 -18.50
C ASP A 129 -20.18 4.64 -19.81
N ARG A 130 -20.60 5.44 -20.80
CA ARG A 130 -21.08 4.94 -22.11
C ARG A 130 -20.01 4.16 -22.89
N ASN A 131 -18.75 4.17 -22.44
CA ASN A 131 -17.61 3.50 -23.07
C ASN A 131 -17.26 2.16 -22.38
N GLY A 132 -18.04 1.72 -21.39
CA GLY A 132 -17.84 0.46 -20.68
C GLY A 132 -16.67 0.46 -19.70
N GLN A 133 -16.08 1.63 -19.39
CA GLN A 133 -15.02 1.75 -18.39
C GLN A 133 -15.63 2.00 -17.01
N CYS A 134 -15.91 0.93 -16.28
CA CYS A 134 -16.32 1.03 -14.87
C CYS A 134 -15.09 0.78 -14.00
N ARG A 135 -14.62 1.81 -13.30
CA ARG A 135 -13.52 1.70 -12.33
C ARG A 135 -13.88 2.56 -11.14
N VAL A 136 -13.81 2.00 -9.94
CA VAL A 136 -13.88 2.81 -8.73
C VAL A 136 -12.47 3.28 -8.43
N ASN A 137 -12.18 4.56 -8.72
CA ASN A 137 -10.82 5.10 -8.64
C ASN A 137 -10.43 5.49 -7.21
N SER A 138 -11.40 5.87 -6.38
CA SER A 138 -11.20 6.29 -4.99
C SER A 138 -12.43 5.95 -4.18
N ALA A 139 -12.26 5.58 -2.92
CA ALA A 139 -13.30 5.65 -1.91
C ALA A 139 -12.91 6.74 -0.92
N LEU A 140 -13.89 7.48 -0.42
CA LEU A 140 -13.71 8.36 0.72
C LEU A 140 -14.73 7.99 1.78
N PHE A 141 -14.29 8.00 3.03
CA PHE A 141 -15.22 8.02 4.14
C PHE A 141 -15.61 9.47 4.43
N SER A 142 -16.91 9.71 4.55
CA SER A 142 -17.39 10.91 5.22
C SER A 142 -17.10 10.86 6.72
N PRO A 143 -17.11 12.02 7.42
CA PRO A 143 -16.85 12.07 8.86
C PRO A 143 -17.80 11.18 9.70
N ASP A 144 -19.01 10.91 9.21
CA ASP A 144 -20.00 10.02 9.83
C ASP A 144 -19.84 8.54 9.46
N GLY A 145 -18.79 8.18 8.70
CA GLY A 145 -18.45 6.79 8.39
C GLY A 145 -19.16 6.19 7.18
N GLN A 146 -19.87 6.99 6.39
CA GLN A 146 -20.43 6.53 5.12
C GLN A 146 -19.36 6.52 4.02
N VAL A 147 -19.52 5.61 3.05
CA VAL A 147 -18.59 5.43 1.94
C VAL A 147 -19.20 6.06 0.68
N PHE A 148 -18.49 7.00 0.07
CA PHE A 148 -18.88 7.65 -1.19
C PHE A 148 -17.85 7.39 -2.30
#